data_AF-A0A936IHS5-F1
#
_entry.id   AF-A0A936IHS5-F1
#
_cell.length_a   1.000
_cell.length_b   1.000
_cell.length_c   1.000
_cell.angle_alpha   90.00
_cell.angle_beta   90.00
_cell.angle_gamma   90.00
#
_symmetry.space_group_name_H-M   'P 1'
#
loop_
_entity.id
_entity.type
_entity.pdbx_description
1 polymer ?
#
loop_
_entity_poly.entity_id
_entity_poly.type
_entity_poly.pdbx_seq_one_letter_code
_entity_poly.pdbx_strand_id
1 'polypeptide(L)'
;MPALPAATQVATGQPPPPIQLIFDNHADPMQSIPAAARPGVYAEWRDALAWLQGVCDTRGAAITFCAVGEFMEYVAEDPSSWPLLQAVYSSGGSLGTHSHSEHRVGPHDWRNLPPSPTPAQVLDAWNDHVGAVDAAVAAIFGLSDPNAIRQINNLRGTHVPADDADRIALMAAFGFRLHQQGPCEQFYVYFRHYALNPYRPSGTNFLVHDPSGPVINSPFGPVLGTNSLHFGIVQDMRLPAVQARFLLTLLNWLDDALVSHTERVWVTGWGSHCSDIIPGGVSRPIVIPALDWHKTYFVDETVSGMTALEFSSATRAADLHETWEAEHPGQVSFSYAPATTDWRDYPYLMPVARYLADAQYVSVTAMAGVRLHRLTAGPAAGGPFPMWVAYPTAGEGTTVDLAPILGMPTVLAVSPRTGLAPAQSSAAVPVPTTGLILVPPDRRLPLPNGDVNLDGRLTFDDIDPFVAVLLGIDTNPARITAADVNRDGIVTFDDIDPFVALLGE
;
A
#
# COMPACT_ATOMS: atom_id res chain seq x y z
N MET A 1 8.89 -24.02 -17.92
CA MET A 1 9.98 -23.43 -17.12
C MET A 1 10.33 -24.42 -16.01
N PRO A 2 11.60 -24.66 -15.68
CA PRO A 2 11.93 -25.53 -14.56
C PRO A 2 11.53 -24.84 -13.25
N ALA A 3 10.92 -25.61 -12.34
CA ALA A 3 10.54 -25.14 -11.02
C ALA A 3 11.76 -24.58 -10.28
N LEU A 4 11.60 -23.38 -9.70
CA LEU A 4 12.60 -22.80 -8.80
C LEU A 4 12.78 -23.72 -7.59
N PRO A 5 14.01 -23.96 -7.12
CA PRO A 5 14.23 -24.79 -5.94
C PRO A 5 13.63 -24.10 -4.71
N ALA A 6 12.92 -24.88 -3.90
CA ALA A 6 12.44 -24.45 -2.58
C ALA A 6 13.66 -24.10 -1.71
N ALA A 7 13.98 -22.82 -1.61
CA ALA A 7 14.92 -22.33 -0.62
C ALA A 7 14.24 -22.44 0.74
N THR A 8 14.67 -23.42 1.54
CA THR A 8 14.37 -23.49 2.98
C THR A 8 14.93 -22.23 3.64
N GLN A 9 14.03 -21.29 3.95
CA GLN A 9 14.30 -20.04 4.67
C GLN A 9 14.91 -20.34 6.04
N VAL A 10 15.90 -19.53 6.43
CA VAL A 10 16.23 -19.31 7.83
C VAL A 10 15.68 -17.93 8.16
N ALA A 11 14.45 -17.86 8.67
CA ALA A 11 13.92 -16.63 9.24
C ALA A 11 14.85 -16.20 10.39
N THR A 12 15.27 -14.93 10.42
CA THR A 12 16.14 -14.45 11.51
C THR A 12 15.35 -14.28 12.81
N GLY A 13 14.01 -14.30 12.71
CA GLY A 13 13.07 -14.13 13.81
C GLY A 13 12.93 -12.69 14.26
N GLN A 14 13.46 -11.72 13.49
CA GLN A 14 13.21 -10.31 13.73
C GLN A 14 11.82 -9.92 13.19
N PRO A 15 11.14 -8.94 13.82
CA PRO A 15 9.95 -8.35 13.22
C PRO A 15 10.34 -7.52 11.98
N PRO A 16 9.47 -7.40 10.97
CA PRO A 16 9.65 -6.46 9.87
C PRO A 16 9.75 -5.01 10.42
N PRO A 17 10.36 -4.08 9.66
CA PRO A 17 10.33 -2.67 10.03
C PRO A 17 8.87 -2.17 10.14
N PRO A 18 8.61 -1.06 10.87
CA PRO A 18 7.30 -0.42 10.86
C PRO A 18 6.80 -0.18 9.43
N ILE A 19 5.48 -0.24 9.23
CA ILE A 19 4.87 0.10 7.95
C ILE A 19 5.28 1.52 7.58
N GLN A 20 5.73 1.70 6.34
CA GLN A 20 6.19 2.97 5.80
C GLN A 20 5.00 3.74 5.22
N LEU A 21 4.55 4.81 5.88
CA LEU A 21 3.52 5.69 5.33
C LEU A 21 4.14 6.68 4.37
N ILE A 22 3.86 6.50 3.08
CA ILE A 22 4.32 7.37 2.00
C ILE A 22 3.22 8.40 1.71
N PHE A 23 3.57 9.67 1.77
CA PHE A 23 2.70 10.73 1.30
C PHE A 23 3.35 11.46 0.13
N ASP A 24 2.67 11.39 -1.01
CA ASP A 24 3.16 11.92 -2.27
C ASP A 24 2.38 13.19 -2.69
N ASN A 25 3.10 14.16 -3.24
CA ASN A 25 2.52 15.38 -3.79
C ASN A 25 3.13 15.75 -5.14
N HIS A 26 2.25 16.11 -6.08
CA HIS A 26 2.61 16.44 -7.45
C HIS A 26 2.38 17.89 -7.81
N ALA A 27 3.38 18.54 -8.38
CA ALA A 27 3.13 19.71 -9.23
C ALA A 27 2.87 19.24 -10.66
N ASP A 28 1.61 19.25 -11.07
CA ASP A 28 1.11 18.73 -12.35
C ASP A 28 1.39 19.67 -13.54
N PRO A 29 1.19 19.21 -14.79
CA PRO A 29 1.34 20.03 -15.98
C PRO A 29 0.48 21.31 -15.96
N MET A 30 1.05 22.47 -16.33
CA MET A 30 0.31 23.75 -16.46
C MET A 30 -0.01 24.13 -17.91
N GLN A 31 0.19 23.23 -18.87
CA GLN A 31 -0.04 23.47 -20.30
C GLN A 31 -1.50 23.83 -20.64
N SER A 32 -2.46 23.32 -19.87
CA SER A 32 -3.89 23.66 -20.01
C SER A 32 -4.25 25.04 -19.45
N ILE A 33 -3.37 25.66 -18.66
CA ILE A 33 -3.56 26.99 -18.06
C ILE A 33 -3.05 28.05 -19.04
N PRO A 34 -3.80 29.16 -19.26
CA PRO A 34 -3.34 30.27 -20.09
C PRO A 34 -1.98 30.79 -19.62
N ALA A 35 -1.03 31.00 -20.54
CA ALA A 35 0.35 31.40 -20.20
C ALA A 35 0.44 32.61 -19.25
N ALA A 36 -0.43 33.61 -19.41
CA ALA A 36 -0.48 34.78 -18.55
C ALA A 36 -0.88 34.49 -17.09
N ALA A 37 -1.53 33.36 -16.82
CA ALA A 37 -1.97 32.94 -15.49
C ALA A 37 -0.99 31.97 -14.80
N ARG A 38 -0.09 31.32 -15.55
CA ARG A 38 0.83 30.28 -15.01
C ARG A 38 1.71 30.76 -13.85
N PRO A 39 2.29 31.97 -13.84
CA PRO A 39 3.04 32.45 -12.68
C PRO A 39 2.21 32.52 -11.40
N GLY A 40 0.92 32.85 -11.52
CA GLY A 40 -0.02 32.86 -10.39
C GLY A 40 -0.33 31.46 -9.87
N VAL A 41 -0.49 30.49 -10.77
CA VAL A 41 -0.70 29.08 -10.41
C VAL A 41 0.54 28.48 -9.76
N TYR A 42 1.73 28.75 -10.31
CA TYR A 42 3.00 28.37 -9.67
C TYR A 42 3.07 28.89 -8.22
N ALA A 43 2.78 30.18 -8.01
CA ALA A 43 2.81 30.77 -6.67
C ALA A 43 1.79 30.11 -5.72
N GLU A 44 0.56 29.85 -6.18
CA GLU A 44 -0.47 29.18 -5.40
C GLU A 44 -0.04 27.74 -5.01
N TRP A 45 0.53 26.99 -5.94
CA TRP A 45 0.98 25.63 -5.71
C TRP A 45 2.21 25.57 -4.79
N ARG A 46 3.17 26.48 -4.95
CA ARG A 46 4.29 26.65 -4.03
C ARG A 46 3.80 26.93 -2.61
N ASP A 47 2.83 27.83 -2.46
CA ASP A 47 2.27 28.18 -1.14
C ASP A 47 1.46 27.01 -0.55
N ALA A 48 0.81 26.20 -1.39
CA ALA A 48 0.15 24.97 -0.96
C ALA A 48 1.15 23.90 -0.47
N LEU A 49 2.28 23.73 -1.17
CA LEU A 49 3.38 22.87 -0.72
C LEU A 49 3.99 23.39 0.59
N ALA A 50 4.15 24.71 0.76
CA ALA A 50 4.63 25.31 2.00
C ALA A 50 3.68 25.04 3.19
N TRP A 51 2.37 25.17 2.96
CA TRP A 51 1.37 24.77 3.96
C TRP A 51 1.49 23.28 4.31
N LEU A 52 1.63 22.43 3.29
CA LEU A 52 1.75 21.00 3.46
C LEU A 52 2.99 20.60 4.26
N GLN A 53 4.14 21.22 3.95
CA GLN A 53 5.37 21.03 4.70
C GLN A 53 5.18 21.39 6.18
N GLY A 54 4.54 22.51 6.50
CA GLY A 54 4.21 22.86 7.88
C GLY A 54 3.29 21.84 8.58
N VAL A 55 2.32 21.28 7.85
CA VAL A 55 1.46 20.20 8.36
C VAL A 55 2.27 18.93 8.66
N CYS A 56 3.21 18.58 7.79
CA CYS A 56 4.07 17.42 7.93
C CYS A 56 5.09 17.58 9.07
N ASP A 57 5.77 18.73 9.16
CA ASP A 57 6.77 19.00 10.21
C ASP A 57 6.17 18.89 11.61
N THR A 58 4.95 19.41 11.83
CA THR A 58 4.26 19.31 13.13
C THR A 58 3.92 17.88 13.55
N ARG A 59 3.97 16.92 12.63
CA ARG A 59 3.65 15.51 12.85
C ARG A 59 4.85 14.59 12.75
N GLY A 60 6.01 15.10 12.32
CA GLY A 60 7.17 14.30 11.96
C GLY A 60 6.94 13.49 10.68
N ALA A 61 6.09 13.97 9.76
CA ALA A 61 5.85 13.34 8.48
C ALA A 61 6.80 13.87 7.39
N ALA A 62 7.03 13.05 6.37
CA ALA A 62 7.86 13.39 5.22
C ALA A 62 6.99 13.50 3.95
N ILE A 63 7.42 14.33 3.00
CA ILE A 63 6.76 14.50 1.70
C ILE A 63 7.64 13.89 0.61
N THR A 64 7.05 13.05 -0.23
CA THR A 64 7.60 12.68 -1.53
C THR A 64 7.05 13.68 -2.54
N PHE A 65 7.87 14.60 -3.04
CA PHE A 65 7.44 15.67 -3.95
C PHE A 65 8.00 15.45 -5.34
N CYS A 66 7.13 15.20 -6.32
CA CYS A 66 7.51 15.14 -7.72
C CYS A 66 6.91 16.33 -8.48
N ALA A 67 7.67 16.91 -9.40
CA ALA A 67 7.21 18.07 -10.16
C ALA A 67 7.49 17.90 -11.64
N VAL A 68 6.57 18.44 -12.46
CA VAL A 68 6.86 18.65 -13.88
C VAL A 68 7.94 19.71 -14.07
N GLY A 69 8.70 19.54 -15.15
CA GLY A 69 9.73 20.49 -15.58
C GLY A 69 9.28 21.96 -15.57
N GLU A 70 8.07 22.29 -16.07
CA GLU A 70 7.56 23.68 -16.09
C GLU A 70 7.49 24.32 -14.71
N PHE A 71 7.02 23.57 -13.70
CA PHE A 71 7.00 24.05 -12.32
C PHE A 71 8.43 24.31 -11.81
N MET A 72 9.37 23.43 -12.15
CA MET A 72 10.77 23.55 -11.74
C MET A 72 11.53 24.67 -12.47
N GLU A 73 11.12 25.07 -13.67
CA GLU A 73 11.63 26.30 -14.30
C GLU A 73 11.33 27.52 -13.43
N TYR A 74 10.09 27.65 -12.94
CA TYR A 74 9.72 28.74 -12.03
C TYR A 74 10.49 28.66 -10.70
N VAL A 75 10.68 27.47 -10.14
CA VAL A 75 11.50 27.28 -8.92
C VAL A 75 12.94 27.74 -9.13
N ALA A 76 13.55 27.41 -10.27
CA ALA A 76 14.91 27.84 -10.60
C ALA A 76 15.04 29.37 -10.72
N GLU A 77 14.00 30.03 -11.20
CA GLU A 77 13.93 31.49 -11.36
C GLU A 77 13.46 32.24 -10.10
N ASP A 78 12.95 31.53 -9.09
CA ASP A 78 12.47 32.05 -7.82
C ASP A 78 13.30 31.54 -6.63
N PRO A 79 14.48 32.14 -6.34
CA PRO A 79 15.29 31.76 -5.18
C PRO A 79 14.60 31.85 -3.83
N SER A 80 13.46 32.56 -3.72
CA SER A 80 12.70 32.61 -2.47
C SER A 80 11.98 31.29 -2.16
N SER A 81 11.79 30.43 -3.18
CA SER A 81 11.20 29.10 -3.03
C SER A 81 12.21 28.04 -2.56
N TRP A 82 13.52 28.24 -2.76
CA TRP A 82 14.54 27.21 -2.49
C TRP A 82 14.54 26.69 -1.04
N PRO A 83 14.38 27.54 0.01
CA PRO A 83 14.29 27.05 1.38
C PRO A 83 13.16 26.04 1.61
N LEU A 84 12.05 26.15 0.87
CA LEU A 84 10.95 25.19 0.96
C LEU A 84 11.38 23.81 0.45
N LEU A 85 12.00 23.74 -0.73
CA LEU A 85 12.43 22.47 -1.32
C LEU A 85 13.58 21.84 -0.51
N GLN A 86 14.46 22.67 0.07
CA GLN A 86 15.45 22.22 1.03
C GLN A 86 14.80 21.64 2.29
N ALA A 87 13.76 22.29 2.83
CA ALA A 87 13.01 21.80 3.98
C ALA A 87 12.37 20.44 3.67
N VAL A 88 11.64 20.32 2.56
CA VAL A 88 11.04 19.05 2.09
C VAL A 88 12.08 17.92 2.07
N TYR A 89 13.24 18.14 1.46
CA TYR A 89 14.30 17.13 1.38
C TYR A 89 14.93 16.83 2.76
N SER A 90 15.26 17.87 3.54
CA SER A 90 15.94 17.72 4.83
C SER A 90 15.08 17.11 5.95
N SER A 91 13.74 17.21 5.85
CA SER A 91 12.79 16.54 6.75
C SER A 91 12.63 15.04 6.45
N GLY A 92 13.51 14.45 5.63
CA GLY A 92 13.45 13.04 5.23
C GLY A 92 12.54 12.76 4.03
N GLY A 93 12.08 13.82 3.35
CA GLY A 93 11.29 13.73 2.13
C GLY A 93 12.10 13.27 0.92
N SER A 94 11.48 13.35 -0.25
CA SER A 94 12.11 13.02 -1.54
C SER A 94 11.74 14.07 -2.57
N LEU A 95 12.64 14.34 -3.51
CA LEU A 95 12.39 15.19 -4.66
C LEU A 95 12.47 14.32 -5.93
N GLY A 96 11.54 14.50 -6.85
CA GLY A 96 11.46 13.67 -8.04
C GLY A 96 10.97 14.41 -9.26
N THR A 97 11.07 13.74 -10.40
CA THR A 97 10.53 14.23 -11.66
C THR A 97 9.15 13.62 -11.89
N HIS A 98 8.14 14.46 -12.13
CA HIS A 98 6.85 14.03 -12.65
C HIS A 98 6.71 14.44 -14.12
N SER A 99 5.94 13.71 -14.91
CA SER A 99 5.73 14.04 -16.32
C SER A 99 4.47 13.38 -16.86
N HIS A 100 3.68 14.11 -17.65
CA HIS A 100 2.59 13.50 -18.41
C HIS A 100 3.02 13.27 -19.86
N SER A 101 2.47 14.04 -20.78
CA SER A 101 2.70 13.87 -22.22
C SER A 101 3.11 15.19 -22.85
N GLU A 102 3.65 16.12 -22.07
CA GLU A 102 4.12 17.43 -22.50
C GLU A 102 5.64 17.44 -22.73
N HIS A 103 6.09 18.40 -23.51
CA HIS A 103 7.51 18.67 -23.77
C HIS A 103 7.73 20.17 -23.87
N ARG A 104 8.98 20.60 -23.73
CA ARG A 104 9.37 22.00 -23.68
C ARG A 104 9.61 22.52 -25.09
N VAL A 105 8.95 23.63 -25.41
CA VAL A 105 9.10 24.31 -26.72
C VAL A 105 9.79 25.67 -26.56
N GLY A 106 9.75 26.23 -25.36
CA GLY A 106 10.44 27.44 -24.93
C GLY A 106 10.35 27.62 -23.42
N PRO A 107 10.96 28.68 -22.85
CA PRO A 107 10.85 28.98 -21.43
C PRO A 107 9.39 29.14 -21.02
N HIS A 108 8.92 28.33 -20.06
CA HIS A 108 7.53 28.30 -19.59
C HIS A 108 6.50 28.07 -20.72
N ASP A 109 6.90 27.45 -21.84
CA ASP A 109 6.02 27.04 -22.94
C ASP A 109 6.14 25.53 -23.15
N TRP A 110 5.30 24.81 -22.43
CA TRP A 110 5.19 23.35 -22.49
C TRP A 110 3.92 22.96 -23.24
N ARG A 111 4.05 21.99 -24.16
CA ARG A 111 2.94 21.57 -25.03
C ARG A 111 2.82 20.05 -25.07
N ASN A 112 1.58 19.58 -25.20
CA ASN A 112 1.30 18.16 -25.37
C ASN A 112 1.97 17.61 -26.64
N LEU A 113 2.59 16.45 -26.47
CA LEU A 113 2.93 15.51 -27.51
C LEU A 113 1.65 15.05 -28.25
N PRO A 114 1.79 14.57 -29.50
CA PRO A 114 0.68 13.93 -30.18
C PRO A 114 0.21 12.68 -29.41
N PRO A 115 -1.04 12.20 -29.59
CA PRO A 115 -1.59 11.03 -28.87
C PRO A 115 -0.80 9.72 -29.02
N SER A 116 0.09 9.62 -30.01
CA SER A 116 0.97 8.48 -30.22
C SER A 116 2.37 9.00 -30.52
N PRO A 117 3.10 9.48 -29.49
CA PRO A 117 4.42 10.05 -29.68
C PRO A 117 5.40 8.98 -30.16
N THR A 118 6.30 9.38 -31.05
CA THR A 118 7.43 8.53 -31.46
C THR A 118 8.41 8.33 -30.30
N PRO A 119 9.22 7.26 -30.30
CA PRO A 119 10.26 7.08 -29.27
C PRO A 119 11.21 8.27 -29.12
N ALA A 120 11.54 8.95 -30.22
CA ALA A 120 12.36 10.17 -30.18
C ALA A 120 11.65 11.32 -29.44
N GLN A 121 10.36 11.53 -29.69
CA GLN A 121 9.56 12.54 -28.99
C GLN A 121 9.40 12.22 -27.50
N VAL A 122 9.25 10.94 -27.14
CA VAL A 122 9.24 10.50 -25.74
C VAL A 122 10.59 10.81 -25.09
N LEU A 123 11.70 10.48 -25.75
CA LEU A 123 13.04 10.76 -25.24
C LEU A 123 13.29 12.27 -25.08
N ASP A 124 12.86 13.09 -26.03
CA ASP A 124 12.98 14.56 -25.95
C ASP A 124 12.18 15.11 -24.76
N ALA A 125 10.92 14.68 -24.58
CA ALA A 125 10.11 15.06 -23.43
C ALA A 125 10.75 14.63 -22.10
N TRP A 126 11.36 13.44 -22.06
CA TRP A 126 12.12 12.99 -20.89
C TRP A 126 13.31 13.89 -20.60
N ASN A 127 14.12 14.22 -21.62
CA ASN A 127 15.25 15.14 -21.47
C ASN A 127 14.79 16.52 -20.97
N ASP A 128 13.67 17.04 -21.48
CA ASP A 128 13.13 18.34 -21.08
C ASP A 128 12.75 18.34 -19.60
N HIS A 129 11.93 17.39 -19.16
CA HIS A 129 11.48 17.31 -17.77
C HIS A 129 12.64 17.05 -16.82
N VAL A 130 13.48 16.06 -17.11
CA VAL A 130 14.61 15.71 -16.24
C VAL A 130 15.60 16.87 -16.18
N GLY A 131 15.93 17.48 -17.31
CA GLY A 131 16.86 18.59 -17.38
C GLY A 131 16.38 19.81 -16.59
N ALA A 132 15.09 20.14 -16.64
CA ALA A 132 14.52 21.24 -15.86
C ALA A 132 14.56 20.96 -14.35
N VAL A 133 14.18 19.75 -13.92
CA VAL A 133 14.22 19.34 -12.51
C VAL A 133 15.67 19.29 -12.00
N ASP A 134 16.58 18.70 -12.76
CA ASP A 134 18.02 18.61 -12.43
C ASP A 134 18.65 20.00 -12.31
N ALA A 135 18.30 20.93 -13.20
CA ALA A 135 18.79 22.31 -13.13
C ALA A 135 18.30 23.05 -11.88
N ALA A 136 17.03 22.87 -11.50
CA ALA A 136 16.50 23.44 -10.27
C ALA A 136 17.15 22.82 -9.02
N VAL A 137 17.30 21.49 -8.97
CA VAL A 137 18.00 20.79 -7.87
C VAL A 137 19.46 21.27 -7.77
N ALA A 138 20.16 21.40 -8.90
CA ALA A 138 21.51 21.93 -8.94
C ALA A 138 21.59 23.34 -8.34
N ALA A 139 20.66 24.23 -8.69
CA ALA A 139 20.60 25.59 -8.17
C ALA A 139 20.27 25.62 -6.66
N ILE A 140 19.25 24.88 -6.22
CA ILE A 140 18.79 24.83 -4.82
C ILE A 140 19.89 24.34 -3.88
N PHE A 141 20.63 23.30 -4.28
CA PHE A 141 21.63 22.64 -3.43
C PHE A 141 23.07 23.03 -3.74
N GLY A 142 23.30 23.92 -4.71
CA GLY A 142 24.64 24.35 -5.14
C GLY A 142 25.48 23.20 -5.72
N LEU A 143 24.83 22.27 -6.42
CA LEU A 143 25.46 21.07 -6.97
C LEU A 143 25.90 21.28 -8.41
N SER A 144 27.01 20.65 -8.77
CA SER A 144 27.51 20.60 -10.16
C SER A 144 27.83 19.18 -10.63
N ASP A 145 27.90 18.21 -9.70
CA ASP A 145 28.08 16.79 -10.01
C ASP A 145 26.72 16.16 -10.39
N PRO A 146 26.57 15.64 -11.63
CA PRO A 146 25.35 14.95 -12.05
C PRO A 146 24.97 13.78 -11.16
N ASN A 147 25.94 13.07 -10.55
CA ASN A 147 25.62 11.96 -9.64
C ASN A 147 24.99 12.46 -8.34
N ALA A 148 25.51 13.55 -7.77
CA ALA A 148 24.92 14.18 -6.59
C ALA A 148 23.52 14.74 -6.87
N ILE A 149 23.30 15.31 -8.06
CA ILE A 149 21.97 15.77 -8.50
C ILE A 149 21.02 14.57 -8.62
N ARG A 150 21.45 13.48 -9.27
CA ARG A 150 20.62 12.27 -9.43
C ARG A 150 20.33 11.60 -8.10
N GLN A 151 21.21 11.66 -7.10
CA GLN A 151 20.92 11.15 -5.74
C GLN A 151 19.72 11.85 -5.11
N ILE A 152 19.50 13.13 -5.42
CA ILE A 152 18.33 13.89 -4.97
C ILE A 152 17.13 13.60 -5.89
N ASN A 153 17.27 13.78 -7.21
CA ASN A 153 16.22 13.52 -8.20
C ASN A 153 16.20 12.03 -8.63
N ASN A 154 16.06 11.08 -7.71
CA ASN A 154 16.17 9.63 -8.02
C ASN A 154 14.82 8.92 -8.23
N LEU A 155 13.71 9.66 -8.09
CA LEU A 155 12.33 9.18 -8.21
C LEU A 155 11.65 9.78 -9.43
N ARG A 156 10.85 8.97 -10.12
CA ARG A 156 10.06 9.43 -11.26
C ARG A 156 8.63 8.88 -11.28
N GLY A 157 7.67 9.79 -11.46
CA GLY A 157 6.32 9.51 -11.95
C GLY A 157 6.22 9.84 -13.44
N THR A 158 5.60 8.96 -14.25
CA THR A 158 5.52 9.20 -15.70
C THR A 158 4.35 8.50 -16.38
N HIS A 159 3.74 9.18 -17.36
CA HIS A 159 2.66 8.64 -18.20
C HIS A 159 3.15 8.17 -19.58
N VAL A 160 4.37 8.52 -19.98
CA VAL A 160 4.97 8.10 -21.27
C VAL A 160 6.37 7.53 -21.05
N PRO A 161 6.76 6.44 -21.73
CA PRO A 161 5.97 5.69 -22.70
C PRO A 161 4.85 4.87 -22.02
N ALA A 162 3.86 4.49 -22.82
CA ALA A 162 2.76 3.63 -22.35
C ALA A 162 3.24 2.18 -22.12
N ASP A 163 4.25 1.73 -22.87
CA ASP A 163 4.87 0.42 -22.70
C ASP A 163 5.74 0.38 -21.44
N ASP A 164 5.54 -0.64 -20.62
CA ASP A 164 6.22 -0.79 -19.32
C ASP A 164 7.70 -1.14 -19.48
N ALA A 165 8.09 -1.92 -20.49
CA ALA A 165 9.48 -2.28 -20.75
C ALA A 165 10.28 -1.06 -21.22
N ASP A 166 9.72 -0.28 -22.14
CA ASP A 166 10.34 0.98 -22.59
C ASP A 166 10.44 1.98 -21.43
N ARG A 167 9.44 2.03 -20.53
CA ARG A 167 9.46 2.91 -19.36
C ARG A 167 10.58 2.53 -18.41
N ILE A 168 10.70 1.26 -18.04
CA ILE A 168 11.77 0.77 -17.15
C ILE A 168 13.14 0.99 -17.79
N ALA A 169 13.27 0.75 -19.09
CA ALA A 169 14.52 0.99 -19.83
C ALA A 169 14.93 2.48 -19.79
N LEU A 170 13.98 3.40 -20.00
CA LEU A 170 14.26 4.84 -19.90
C LEU A 170 14.60 5.27 -18.47
N MET A 171 13.88 4.76 -17.47
CA MET A 171 14.24 5.04 -16.07
C MET A 171 15.69 4.65 -15.77
N ALA A 172 16.09 3.43 -16.16
CA ALA A 172 17.46 2.96 -16.00
C ALA A 172 18.46 3.83 -16.76
N ALA A 173 18.14 4.21 -18.01
CA ALA A 173 19.01 5.04 -18.85
C ALA A 173 19.24 6.44 -18.26
N PHE A 174 18.24 7.00 -17.59
CA PHE A 174 18.33 8.30 -16.90
C PHE A 174 18.84 8.18 -15.45
N GLY A 175 19.09 6.97 -14.95
CA GLY A 175 19.59 6.70 -13.61
C GLY A 175 18.54 6.83 -12.50
N PHE A 176 17.25 6.76 -12.84
CA PHE A 176 16.18 6.70 -11.85
C PHE A 176 16.11 5.31 -11.24
N ARG A 177 16.22 5.26 -9.90
CA ARG A 177 16.09 4.02 -9.13
C ARG A 177 14.65 3.74 -8.75
N LEU A 178 13.83 4.78 -8.56
CA LEU A 178 12.47 4.63 -8.06
C LEU A 178 11.42 5.04 -9.08
N HIS A 179 10.43 4.17 -9.25
CA HIS A 179 9.18 4.50 -9.92
C HIS A 179 8.11 4.76 -8.87
N GLN A 180 7.34 5.81 -9.11
CA GLN A 180 6.20 6.13 -8.29
C GLN A 180 5.00 5.23 -8.60
N GLN A 181 3.94 5.26 -7.80
CA GLN A 181 2.69 4.60 -8.17
C GLN A 181 2.15 5.03 -9.56
N GLY A 182 1.53 4.07 -10.26
CA GLY A 182 0.71 4.32 -11.45
C GLY A 182 0.28 2.99 -12.09
N PRO A 183 1.12 2.35 -12.91
CA PRO A 183 0.79 1.08 -13.58
C PRO A 183 0.43 -0.07 -12.63
N CYS A 184 1.01 -0.08 -11.42
CA CYS A 184 0.67 -1.07 -10.40
C CYS A 184 -0.76 -0.93 -9.84
N GLU A 185 -1.49 0.14 -10.16
CA GLU A 185 -2.90 0.33 -9.77
C GLU A 185 -3.82 -0.73 -10.36
N GLN A 186 -3.39 -1.45 -11.40
CA GLN A 186 -4.10 -2.61 -11.92
C GLN A 186 -4.44 -3.64 -10.82
N PHE A 187 -3.60 -3.74 -9.77
CA PHE A 187 -3.89 -4.62 -8.63
C PHE A 187 -5.17 -4.21 -7.86
N TYR A 188 -5.48 -2.90 -7.84
CA TYR A 188 -6.73 -2.38 -7.26
C TYR A 188 -7.97 -2.87 -8.00
N VAL A 189 -7.88 -3.06 -9.33
CA VAL A 189 -8.98 -3.65 -10.12
C VAL A 189 -9.31 -5.04 -9.61
N TYR A 190 -8.29 -5.81 -9.24
CA TYR A 190 -8.44 -7.20 -8.84
C TYR A 190 -8.94 -7.37 -7.42
N PHE A 191 -8.41 -6.58 -6.47
CA PHE A 191 -8.60 -6.83 -5.04
C PHE A 191 -9.06 -5.61 -4.22
N ARG A 192 -9.30 -4.44 -4.85
CA ARG A 192 -9.74 -3.19 -4.18
C ARG A 192 -8.72 -2.61 -3.17
N HIS A 193 -7.46 -2.99 -3.29
CA HIS A 193 -6.33 -2.37 -2.60
C HIS A 193 -5.06 -2.47 -3.47
N TYR A 194 -3.99 -1.82 -3.02
CA TYR A 194 -2.71 -1.78 -3.74
C TYR A 194 -1.79 -2.91 -3.27
N ALA A 195 -0.72 -3.16 -4.01
CA ALA A 195 0.40 -3.93 -3.48
C ALA A 195 0.90 -3.26 -2.18
N LEU A 196 1.30 -4.06 -1.21
CA LEU A 196 1.60 -3.64 0.16
C LEU A 196 3.10 -3.67 0.47
N ASN A 197 3.93 -4.11 -0.47
CA ASN A 197 5.38 -4.13 -0.34
C ASN A 197 6.03 -3.47 -1.57
N PRO A 198 7.17 -2.77 -1.41
CA PRO A 198 8.01 -2.38 -2.54
C PRO A 198 8.53 -3.62 -3.27
N TYR A 199 8.76 -3.48 -4.58
CA TYR A 199 9.29 -4.55 -5.43
C TYR A 199 9.89 -3.99 -6.72
N ARG A 200 10.71 -4.79 -7.39
CA ARG A 200 11.20 -4.50 -8.74
C ARG A 200 10.21 -5.02 -9.79
N PRO A 201 9.50 -4.16 -10.56
CA PRO A 201 8.54 -4.63 -11.57
C PRO A 201 9.24 -5.14 -12.83
N SER A 202 8.60 -6.09 -13.52
CA SER A 202 8.98 -6.56 -14.85
C SER A 202 8.40 -5.66 -15.94
N GLY A 203 9.14 -5.48 -17.03
CA GLY A 203 8.67 -4.75 -18.22
C GLY A 203 7.54 -5.43 -18.99
N THR A 204 7.30 -6.73 -18.80
CA THR A 204 6.20 -7.44 -19.49
C THR A 204 4.88 -7.41 -18.71
N ASN A 205 4.96 -7.23 -17.39
CA ASN A 205 3.81 -7.12 -16.51
C ASN A 205 4.29 -6.38 -15.25
N PHE A 206 3.82 -5.15 -15.07
CA PHE A 206 4.25 -4.30 -13.95
C PHE A 206 3.92 -4.87 -12.57
N LEU A 207 3.05 -5.88 -12.45
CA LEU A 207 2.75 -6.56 -11.19
C LEU A 207 3.64 -7.79 -10.93
N VAL A 208 4.49 -8.19 -11.87
CA VAL A 208 5.40 -9.33 -11.72
C VAL A 208 6.77 -8.84 -11.27
N HIS A 209 7.36 -9.54 -10.29
CA HIS A 209 8.71 -9.22 -9.83
C HIS A 209 9.78 -9.59 -10.84
N ASP A 210 10.69 -8.67 -11.12
CA ASP A 210 11.98 -8.92 -11.77
C ASP A 210 13.11 -8.72 -10.75
N PRO A 211 13.72 -9.79 -10.22
CA PRO A 211 14.79 -9.67 -9.22
C PRO A 211 16.05 -8.98 -9.74
N SER A 212 16.19 -8.83 -11.06
CA SER A 212 17.28 -8.09 -11.70
C SER A 212 16.86 -6.71 -12.21
N GLY A 213 15.60 -6.32 -11.97
CA GLY A 213 15.02 -5.09 -12.46
C GLY A 213 15.76 -3.85 -11.90
N PRO A 214 16.06 -2.84 -12.73
CA PRO A 214 16.85 -1.68 -12.30
C PRO A 214 16.06 -0.69 -11.43
N VAL A 215 14.74 -0.87 -11.34
CA VAL A 215 13.80 0.08 -10.76
C VAL A 215 13.03 -0.58 -9.63
N ILE A 216 12.81 0.16 -8.55
CA ILE A 216 11.92 -0.21 -7.44
C ILE A 216 10.65 0.60 -7.55
N ASN A 217 9.51 -0.07 -7.49
CA ASN A 217 8.21 0.57 -7.32
C ASN A 217 7.84 0.55 -5.83
N SER A 218 7.47 1.71 -5.29
CA SER A 218 6.93 1.86 -3.92
C SER A 218 5.43 2.17 -3.99
N PRO A 219 4.54 1.17 -3.85
CA PRO A 219 3.10 1.38 -3.99
C PRO A 219 2.49 2.27 -2.89
N PHE A 220 1.49 3.07 -3.26
CA PHE A 220 0.59 3.76 -2.33
C PHE A 220 -0.82 3.85 -2.94
N GLY A 221 -1.69 4.79 -2.59
CA GLY A 221 -2.91 5.11 -3.37
C GLY A 221 -2.81 6.46 -4.09
N PRO A 222 -3.67 6.81 -5.06
CA PRO A 222 -3.57 8.08 -5.77
C PRO A 222 -4.16 9.23 -4.93
N VAL A 223 -4.99 10.08 -5.53
CA VAL A 223 -5.42 11.37 -4.96
C VAL A 223 -6.32 11.22 -3.72
N LEU A 224 -5.79 11.56 -2.55
CA LEU A 224 -6.55 11.60 -1.29
C LEU A 224 -7.81 12.47 -1.40
N GLY A 225 -8.92 11.97 -0.87
CA GLY A 225 -10.18 12.69 -0.77
C GLY A 225 -11.13 12.50 -1.95
N THR A 226 -10.68 11.82 -3.00
CA THR A 226 -11.49 11.59 -4.21
C THR A 226 -12.11 10.20 -4.23
N ASN A 227 -13.16 10.02 -5.02
CA ASN A 227 -13.65 8.70 -5.45
C ASN A 227 -13.88 8.80 -6.95
N SER A 228 -12.81 8.65 -7.72
CA SER A 228 -12.78 8.99 -9.14
C SER A 228 -11.84 8.08 -9.92
N LEU A 229 -11.86 8.26 -11.24
CA LEU A 229 -10.95 7.58 -12.16
C LEU A 229 -9.52 8.10 -11.97
N HIS A 230 -8.58 7.19 -11.79
CA HIS A 230 -7.14 7.41 -11.86
C HIS A 230 -6.51 6.25 -12.64
N PHE A 231 -5.68 6.55 -13.65
CA PHE A 231 -5.21 5.59 -14.66
C PHE A 231 -6.31 4.65 -15.22
N GLY A 232 -7.53 5.18 -15.42
CA GLY A 232 -8.66 4.41 -15.95
C GLY A 232 -9.38 3.51 -14.93
N ILE A 233 -8.98 3.55 -13.66
CA ILE A 233 -9.53 2.72 -12.59
C ILE A 233 -10.23 3.62 -11.58
N VAL A 234 -11.50 3.32 -11.26
CA VAL A 234 -12.23 4.04 -10.20
C VAL A 234 -11.71 3.57 -8.84
N GLN A 235 -11.17 4.50 -8.06
CA GLN A 235 -10.52 4.22 -6.79
C GLN A 235 -11.11 5.10 -5.69
N ASP A 236 -11.52 4.48 -4.58
CA ASP A 236 -12.08 5.21 -3.44
C ASP A 236 -10.96 5.69 -2.52
N MET A 237 -10.55 6.93 -2.65
CA MET A 237 -9.53 7.59 -1.83
C MET A 237 -10.12 8.53 -0.78
N ARG A 238 -11.43 8.45 -0.49
CA ARG A 238 -12.03 9.16 0.64
C ARG A 238 -11.43 8.68 1.95
N LEU A 239 -11.35 9.57 2.94
CA LEU A 239 -10.71 9.30 4.23
C LEU A 239 -11.11 7.95 4.87
N PRO A 240 -12.42 7.60 4.95
CA PRO A 240 -12.82 6.34 5.57
C PRO A 240 -12.28 5.09 4.84
N ALA A 241 -12.15 5.15 3.51
CA ALA A 241 -11.62 4.06 2.71
C ALA A 241 -10.10 3.93 2.85
N VAL A 242 -9.38 5.05 2.93
CA VAL A 242 -7.93 5.07 3.19
C VAL A 242 -7.63 4.46 4.57
N GLN A 243 -8.37 4.86 5.60
CA GLN A 243 -8.23 4.32 6.96
C GLN A 243 -8.55 2.82 7.01
N ALA A 244 -9.59 2.37 6.31
CA ALA A 244 -9.94 0.96 6.21
C ALA A 244 -8.85 0.13 5.52
N ARG A 245 -8.28 0.63 4.42
CA ARG A 245 -7.16 -0.03 3.73
C ARG A 245 -5.90 -0.09 4.59
N PHE A 246 -5.62 0.93 5.40
CA PHE A 246 -4.50 0.85 6.35
C PHE A 246 -4.66 -0.34 7.32
N LEU A 247 -5.88 -0.59 7.82
CA LEU A 247 -6.13 -1.72 8.70
C LEU A 247 -5.95 -3.08 8.00
N LEU A 248 -6.14 -3.14 6.67
CA LEU A 248 -5.76 -4.31 5.87
C LEU A 248 -4.25 -4.51 5.87
N THR A 249 -3.46 -3.45 5.63
CA THR A 249 -1.99 -3.52 5.71
C THR A 249 -1.53 -3.93 7.11
N LEU A 250 -2.14 -3.36 8.16
CA LEU A 250 -1.81 -3.64 9.55
C LEU A 250 -1.94 -5.13 9.92
N LEU A 251 -3.04 -5.77 9.54
CA LEU A 251 -3.26 -7.19 9.85
C LEU A 251 -2.29 -8.10 9.11
N ASN A 252 -1.88 -7.73 7.88
CA ASN A 252 -0.84 -8.47 7.16
C ASN A 252 0.55 -8.27 7.80
N TRP A 253 0.88 -7.04 8.21
CA TRP A 253 2.13 -6.72 8.92
C TRP A 253 2.23 -7.43 10.27
N LEU A 254 1.14 -7.51 11.05
CA LEU A 254 1.12 -8.23 12.33
C LEU A 254 1.37 -9.72 12.15
N ASP A 255 0.80 -10.33 11.11
CA ASP A 255 1.06 -11.71 10.76
C ASP A 255 2.51 -11.94 10.37
N ASP A 256 3.09 -11.04 9.59
CA ASP A 256 4.51 -11.09 9.23
C ASP A 256 5.41 -10.97 10.47
N ALA A 257 5.10 -10.03 11.37
CA ALA A 257 5.88 -9.78 12.57
C ALA A 257 5.86 -10.91 13.60
N LEU A 258 4.75 -11.66 13.67
CA LEU A 258 4.51 -12.58 14.78
C LEU A 258 4.43 -14.05 14.35
N VAL A 259 4.32 -14.32 13.04
CA VAL A 259 4.08 -15.68 12.53
C VAL A 259 4.92 -15.98 11.30
N SER A 260 4.79 -15.20 10.21
CA SER A 260 5.46 -15.54 8.94
C SER A 260 6.95 -15.23 8.94
N HIS A 261 7.37 -14.18 9.65
CA HIS A 261 8.76 -13.73 9.75
C HIS A 261 9.46 -13.61 8.39
N THR A 262 8.76 -13.04 7.40
CA THR A 262 9.33 -12.72 6.08
C THR A 262 10.14 -11.43 6.10
N GLU A 263 9.98 -10.63 7.16
CA GLU A 263 10.73 -9.40 7.42
C GLU A 263 10.57 -8.35 6.31
N ARG A 264 9.53 -8.50 5.48
CA ARG A 264 9.30 -7.65 4.31
C ARG A 264 9.09 -6.20 4.72
N VAL A 265 9.41 -5.31 3.80
CA VAL A 265 9.08 -3.88 3.96
C VAL A 265 7.62 -3.67 3.57
N TRP A 266 6.81 -3.18 4.50
CA TRP A 266 5.40 -2.89 4.27
C TRP A 266 5.20 -1.40 3.99
N VAL A 267 4.36 -1.07 3.02
CA VAL A 267 4.03 0.31 2.65
C VAL A 267 2.53 0.55 2.68
N THR A 268 2.18 1.81 2.91
CA THR A 268 0.84 2.36 2.75
C THR A 268 1.00 3.82 2.35
N GLY A 269 -0.07 4.48 1.90
CA GLY A 269 0.02 5.88 1.57
C GLY A 269 -1.04 6.40 0.64
N TRP A 270 -0.84 7.64 0.22
CA TRP A 270 -1.63 8.29 -0.81
C TRP A 270 -0.84 9.39 -1.51
N GLY A 271 -1.29 9.76 -2.70
CA GLY A 271 -0.86 10.93 -3.45
C GLY A 271 -1.83 12.11 -3.31
N SER A 272 -1.43 13.24 -3.89
CA SER A 272 -2.26 14.43 -4.10
C SER A 272 -1.59 15.33 -5.13
N HIS A 273 -2.33 16.16 -5.85
CA HIS A 273 -1.70 17.23 -6.63
C HIS A 273 -1.65 18.52 -5.81
N CYS A 274 -0.73 19.43 -6.12
CA CYS A 274 -0.68 20.77 -5.53
C CYS A 274 -2.04 21.46 -5.67
N SER A 275 -2.73 21.29 -6.82
CA SER A 275 -4.08 21.80 -7.06
C SER A 275 -5.15 21.22 -6.12
N ASP A 276 -4.94 20.01 -5.58
CA ASP A 276 -5.91 19.39 -4.66
C ASP A 276 -5.74 19.84 -3.21
N ILE A 277 -4.58 20.44 -2.90
CA ILE A 277 -4.24 20.92 -1.56
C ILE A 277 -4.25 22.45 -1.43
N ILE A 278 -4.59 23.20 -2.47
CA ILE A 278 -4.86 24.65 -2.38
C ILE A 278 -6.09 24.92 -1.49
N PRO A 279 -6.29 26.15 -0.97
CA PRO A 279 -7.53 26.53 -0.28
C PRO A 279 -8.78 26.19 -1.10
N GLY A 280 -9.64 25.32 -0.57
CA GLY A 280 -10.85 24.83 -1.26
C GLY A 280 -10.64 23.56 -2.10
N GLY A 281 -9.40 23.10 -2.27
CA GLY A 281 -9.06 21.83 -2.92
C GLY A 281 -9.58 20.61 -2.14
N VAL A 282 -9.81 19.52 -2.87
CA VAL A 282 -10.49 18.31 -2.35
C VAL A 282 -9.68 17.57 -1.29
N SER A 283 -8.35 17.54 -1.40
CA SER A 283 -7.48 16.84 -0.45
C SER A 283 -7.19 17.70 0.79
N ARG A 284 -7.15 19.03 0.66
CA ARG A 284 -6.77 19.95 1.75
C ARG A 284 -7.49 19.69 3.09
N PRO A 285 -8.84 19.55 3.16
CA PRO A 285 -9.52 19.33 4.43
C PRO A 285 -9.28 17.94 5.03
N ILE A 286 -8.65 17.02 4.29
CA ILE A 286 -8.54 15.60 4.65
C ILE A 286 -7.10 15.22 5.04
N VAL A 287 -6.07 15.91 4.51
CA VAL A 287 -4.66 15.63 4.84
C VAL A 287 -4.42 15.61 6.35
N ILE A 288 -4.85 16.66 7.07
CA ILE A 288 -4.65 16.76 8.52
C ILE A 288 -5.35 15.61 9.26
N PRO A 289 -6.67 15.37 9.07
CA PRO A 289 -7.34 14.21 9.68
C PRO A 289 -6.69 12.86 9.36
N ALA A 290 -6.20 12.66 8.14
CA ALA A 290 -5.52 11.43 7.75
C ALA A 290 -4.23 11.24 8.54
N LEU A 291 -3.35 12.25 8.56
CA LEU A 291 -2.07 12.16 9.28
C LEU A 291 -2.28 12.09 10.80
N ASP A 292 -3.24 12.83 11.37
CA ASP A 292 -3.55 12.80 12.80
C ASP A 292 -4.03 11.42 13.24
N TRP A 293 -4.88 10.77 12.45
CA TRP A 293 -5.34 9.42 12.75
C TRP A 293 -4.19 8.41 12.74
N HIS A 294 -3.33 8.46 11.72
CA HIS A 294 -2.17 7.56 11.63
C HIS A 294 -1.19 7.79 12.80
N LYS A 295 -0.88 9.06 13.08
CA LYS A 295 0.01 9.44 14.17
C LYS A 295 -0.52 8.93 15.52
N THR A 296 -1.77 9.27 15.83
CA THR A 296 -2.39 8.98 17.13
C THR A 296 -2.43 7.49 17.45
N TYR A 297 -2.75 6.64 16.47
CA TYR A 297 -3.07 5.23 16.74
C TYR A 297 -1.99 4.23 16.35
N PHE A 298 -0.98 4.63 15.57
CA PHE A 298 -0.01 3.68 15.02
C PHE A 298 1.45 4.16 15.03
N VAL A 299 1.70 5.48 15.16
CA VAL A 299 3.04 6.03 15.37
C VAL A 299 3.31 6.26 16.86
N ASP A 300 2.40 6.94 17.54
CA ASP A 300 2.53 7.32 18.96
C ASP A 300 2.07 6.21 19.92
N GLU A 301 1.37 5.20 19.40
CA GLU A 301 0.84 4.07 20.15
C GLU A 301 1.39 2.74 19.61
N THR A 302 1.59 1.80 20.51
CA THR A 302 2.00 0.43 20.15
C THR A 302 0.81 -0.41 19.69
N VAL A 303 1.07 -1.25 18.70
CA VAL A 303 0.16 -2.31 18.24
C VAL A 303 0.82 -3.62 18.62
N SER A 304 0.18 -4.36 19.50
CA SER A 304 0.69 -5.62 20.01
C SER A 304 2.12 -5.50 20.56
N GLY A 305 2.40 -4.40 21.29
CA GLY A 305 3.71 -4.11 21.87
C GLY A 305 4.78 -3.59 20.92
N MET A 306 4.46 -3.37 19.64
CA MET A 306 5.40 -2.93 18.60
C MET A 306 4.97 -1.58 18.00
N THR A 307 5.92 -0.82 17.48
CA THR A 307 5.62 0.35 16.62
C THR A 307 5.23 -0.15 15.25
N ALA A 308 3.96 0.00 14.88
CA ALA A 308 3.43 -0.55 13.62
C ALA A 308 3.62 0.38 12.42
N LEU A 309 3.76 1.69 12.63
CA LEU A 309 3.81 2.67 11.55
C LEU A 309 4.90 3.71 11.83
N GLU A 310 5.59 4.12 10.78
CA GLU A 310 6.36 5.35 10.77
C GLU A 310 6.01 6.19 9.55
N PHE A 311 6.12 7.51 9.68
CA PHE A 311 6.04 8.37 8.52
C PHE A 311 7.34 8.26 7.72
N SER A 312 7.22 8.14 6.41
CA SER A 312 8.34 7.81 5.53
C SER A 312 8.22 8.51 4.18
N SER A 313 9.18 8.24 3.31
CA SER A 313 9.21 8.70 1.92
C SER A 313 9.43 7.52 0.98
N ALA A 314 9.14 7.71 -0.31
CA ALA A 314 9.36 6.65 -1.30
C ALA A 314 10.82 6.19 -1.34
N THR A 315 11.78 7.13 -1.18
CA THR A 315 13.23 6.84 -1.12
C THR A 315 13.56 5.95 0.07
N ARG A 316 13.08 6.30 1.27
CA ARG A 316 13.34 5.53 2.48
C ARG A 316 12.76 4.11 2.41
N ALA A 317 11.55 3.96 1.88
CA ALA A 317 10.94 2.65 1.67
C ALA A 317 11.74 1.79 0.69
N ALA A 318 12.30 2.38 -0.38
CA ALA A 318 13.17 1.65 -1.30
C ALA A 318 14.52 1.28 -0.68
N ASP A 319 15.12 2.14 0.14
CA ASP A 319 16.37 1.82 0.84
C ASP A 319 16.20 0.64 1.80
N LEU A 320 15.07 0.60 2.51
CA LEU A 320 14.68 -0.55 3.33
C LEU A 320 14.50 -1.79 2.46
N HIS A 321 13.87 -1.65 1.29
CA HIS A 321 13.64 -2.78 0.40
C HIS A 321 14.94 -3.35 -0.14
N GLU A 322 15.90 -2.52 -0.55
CA GLU A 322 17.21 -2.99 -1.02
C GLU A 322 18.02 -3.66 0.09
N THR A 323 17.92 -3.15 1.32
CA THR A 323 18.50 -3.80 2.50
C THR A 323 17.90 -5.19 2.68
N TRP A 324 16.56 -5.28 2.64
CA TRP A 324 15.84 -6.54 2.74
C TRP A 324 16.23 -7.51 1.61
N GLU A 325 16.29 -7.05 0.35
CA GLU A 325 16.68 -7.88 -0.80
C GLU A 325 18.10 -8.46 -0.63
N ALA A 326 19.04 -7.65 -0.10
CA ALA A 326 20.40 -8.08 0.16
C ALA A 326 20.48 -9.14 1.27
N GLU A 327 19.61 -9.05 2.28
CA GLU A 327 19.52 -9.99 3.40
C GLU A 327 18.71 -11.25 3.04
N HIS A 328 17.83 -11.17 2.05
CA HIS A 328 16.89 -12.22 1.64
C HIS A 328 17.08 -12.63 0.15
N PRO A 329 18.28 -13.05 -0.27
CA PRO A 329 18.57 -13.32 -1.67
C PRO A 329 17.65 -14.41 -2.24
N GLY A 330 17.03 -14.13 -3.39
CA GLY A 330 16.12 -15.05 -4.07
C GLY A 330 14.69 -15.07 -3.52
N GLN A 331 14.39 -14.29 -2.48
CA GLN A 331 13.02 -14.13 -2.00
C GLN A 331 12.29 -13.04 -2.79
N VAL A 332 10.97 -13.22 -2.93
CA VAL A 332 10.11 -12.27 -3.64
C VAL A 332 9.30 -11.48 -2.62
N SER A 333 9.41 -10.15 -2.68
CA SER A 333 8.67 -9.22 -1.82
C SER A 333 7.18 -9.17 -2.21
N PHE A 334 6.90 -8.97 -3.49
CA PHE A 334 5.57 -9.01 -4.09
C PHE A 334 5.67 -9.46 -5.54
N SER A 335 4.72 -10.28 -6.00
CA SER A 335 4.52 -10.58 -7.41
C SER A 335 3.10 -11.10 -7.64
N TYR A 336 2.47 -10.69 -8.74
CA TYR A 336 1.16 -11.17 -9.17
C TYR A 336 1.11 -11.27 -10.71
N ALA A 337 1.19 -12.49 -11.22
CA ALA A 337 1.22 -12.76 -12.66
C ALA A 337 -0.15 -12.75 -13.36
N PRO A 338 -1.27 -13.16 -12.74
CA PRO A 338 -2.55 -13.21 -13.43
C PRO A 338 -3.03 -11.85 -13.95
N ALA A 339 -3.76 -11.89 -15.08
CA ALA A 339 -4.38 -10.71 -15.68
C ALA A 339 -5.83 -10.46 -15.20
N THR A 340 -6.29 -11.25 -14.23
CA THR A 340 -7.63 -11.20 -13.64
C THR A 340 -7.52 -11.44 -12.15
N THR A 341 -8.59 -11.21 -11.38
CA THR A 341 -8.67 -11.65 -9.99
C THR A 341 -8.53 -13.18 -9.90
N ASP A 342 -7.51 -13.63 -9.20
CA ASP A 342 -7.23 -15.02 -8.87
C ASP A 342 -6.79 -15.08 -7.40
N TRP A 343 -7.60 -15.70 -6.57
CA TRP A 343 -7.35 -15.77 -5.13
C TRP A 343 -6.29 -16.82 -4.77
N ARG A 344 -5.93 -17.73 -5.69
CA ARG A 344 -4.86 -18.72 -5.51
C ARG A 344 -3.48 -18.09 -5.57
N ASP A 345 -3.34 -17.07 -6.42
CA ASP A 345 -2.12 -16.28 -6.58
C ASP A 345 -2.10 -15.02 -5.71
N TYR A 346 -3.10 -14.81 -4.84
CA TYR A 346 -3.17 -13.62 -3.99
C TYR A 346 -2.03 -13.64 -2.95
N PRO A 347 -1.12 -12.66 -2.93
CA PRO A 347 0.15 -12.76 -2.20
C PRO A 347 0.09 -12.38 -0.71
N TYR A 348 -1.12 -12.19 -0.18
CA TYR A 348 -1.38 -11.69 1.17
C TYR A 348 -2.49 -12.50 1.85
N LEU A 349 -2.87 -12.12 3.07
CA LEU A 349 -3.93 -12.78 3.82
C LEU A 349 -5.31 -12.59 3.15
N MET A 350 -5.78 -13.63 2.44
CA MET A 350 -7.08 -13.62 1.75
C MET A 350 -8.26 -13.23 2.65
N PRO A 351 -8.41 -13.76 3.88
CA PRO A 351 -9.53 -13.39 4.75
C PRO A 351 -9.59 -11.88 4.99
N VAL A 352 -8.44 -11.25 5.22
CA VAL A 352 -8.34 -9.80 5.47
C VAL A 352 -8.85 -9.02 4.26
N ALA A 353 -8.36 -9.34 3.07
CA ALA A 353 -8.77 -8.64 1.85
C ALA A 353 -10.25 -8.84 1.52
N ARG A 354 -10.77 -10.05 1.69
CA ARG A 354 -12.19 -10.36 1.44
C ARG A 354 -13.13 -9.59 2.37
N TYR A 355 -12.81 -9.50 3.66
CA TYR A 355 -13.64 -8.78 4.63
C TYR A 355 -13.49 -7.25 4.53
N LEU A 356 -12.28 -6.76 4.29
CA LEU A 356 -11.99 -5.32 4.26
C LEU A 356 -12.13 -4.67 2.88
N ALA A 357 -12.43 -5.45 1.83
CA ALA A 357 -12.71 -4.90 0.50
C ALA A 357 -13.88 -3.89 0.55
N ASP A 358 -13.62 -2.70 0.00
CA ASP A 358 -14.54 -1.56 -0.05
C ASP A 358 -15.04 -1.06 1.33
N ALA A 359 -14.41 -1.50 2.42
CA ALA A 359 -14.79 -1.11 3.77
C ALA A 359 -14.61 0.39 4.03
N GLN A 360 -15.45 0.93 4.92
CA GLN A 360 -15.41 2.34 5.30
C GLN A 360 -15.21 2.45 6.80
N TYR A 361 -14.12 3.10 7.23
CA TYR A 361 -13.87 3.37 8.63
C TYR A 361 -14.95 4.26 9.26
N VAL A 362 -15.28 4.03 10.53
CA VAL A 362 -16.31 4.78 11.25
C VAL A 362 -15.75 5.44 12.50
N SER A 363 -15.13 4.66 13.38
CA SER A 363 -14.69 5.14 14.69
C SER A 363 -13.69 4.18 15.31
N VAL A 364 -13.06 4.61 16.39
CA VAL A 364 -12.19 3.77 17.21
C VAL A 364 -12.58 3.88 18.68
N THR A 365 -12.51 2.75 19.38
CA THR A 365 -12.72 2.66 20.83
C THR A 365 -11.59 1.83 21.43
N ALA A 366 -11.28 2.06 22.70
CA ALA A 366 -10.38 1.21 23.46
C ALA A 366 -11.12 0.56 24.63
N MET A 367 -10.81 -0.71 24.91
CA MET A 367 -11.39 -1.43 26.04
C MET A 367 -10.43 -2.50 26.55
N ALA A 368 -10.13 -2.46 27.85
CA ALA A 368 -9.29 -3.45 28.53
C ALA A 368 -7.97 -3.80 27.79
N GLY A 369 -7.28 -2.79 27.25
CA GLY A 369 -6.02 -2.98 26.52
C GLY A 369 -6.17 -3.44 25.06
N VAL A 370 -7.39 -3.48 24.53
CA VAL A 370 -7.67 -3.74 23.11
C VAL A 370 -8.12 -2.47 22.42
N ARG A 371 -7.58 -2.22 21.23
CA ARG A 371 -8.05 -1.20 20.30
C ARG A 371 -9.07 -1.84 19.36
N LEU A 372 -10.22 -1.20 19.17
CA LEU A 372 -11.28 -1.64 18.26
C LEU A 372 -11.59 -0.55 17.26
N HIS A 373 -11.23 -0.78 16.00
CA HIS A 373 -11.58 0.10 14.88
C HIS A 373 -12.86 -0.41 14.26
N ARG A 374 -13.95 0.35 14.38
CA ARG A 374 -15.25 0.05 13.77
C ARG A 374 -15.24 0.49 12.31
N LEU A 375 -15.73 -0.40 11.45
CA LEU A 375 -15.95 -0.15 10.03
C LEU A 375 -17.39 -0.51 9.63
N THR A 376 -17.78 -0.03 8.46
CA THR A 376 -18.91 -0.57 7.70
C THR A 376 -18.34 -1.44 6.58
N ALA A 377 -18.76 -2.71 6.54
CA ALA A 377 -18.37 -3.63 5.47
C ALA A 377 -18.87 -3.14 4.10
N GLY A 378 -18.01 -3.27 3.09
CA GLY A 378 -18.33 -2.87 1.73
C GLY A 378 -19.18 -3.91 0.98
N PRO A 379 -19.69 -3.58 -0.22
CA PRO A 379 -20.49 -4.51 -1.03
C PRO A 379 -19.78 -5.82 -1.37
N ALA A 380 -18.45 -5.77 -1.58
CA ALA A 380 -17.63 -6.95 -1.87
C ALA A 380 -17.66 -8.00 -0.73
N ALA A 381 -17.85 -7.56 0.51
CA ALA A 381 -18.00 -8.42 1.68
C ALA A 381 -19.47 -8.76 2.01
N GLY A 382 -20.43 -8.45 1.12
CA GLY A 382 -21.87 -8.61 1.37
C GLY A 382 -22.47 -7.57 2.32
N GLY A 383 -21.81 -6.40 2.41
CA GLY A 383 -22.27 -5.23 3.18
C GLY A 383 -23.55 -4.58 2.65
N PRO A 384 -24.11 -3.59 3.38
CA PRO A 384 -23.53 -2.97 4.57
C PRO A 384 -23.88 -3.70 5.87
N PHE A 385 -22.88 -3.90 6.72
CA PHE A 385 -23.04 -4.31 8.12
C PHE A 385 -21.85 -3.79 8.95
N PRO A 386 -21.99 -3.62 10.28
CA PRO A 386 -20.87 -3.21 11.11
C PRO A 386 -19.86 -4.34 11.26
N MET A 387 -18.58 -4.01 11.24
CA MET A 387 -17.49 -4.93 11.58
C MET A 387 -16.39 -4.19 12.34
N TRP A 388 -15.45 -4.92 12.93
CA TRP A 388 -14.35 -4.32 13.68
C TRP A 388 -13.04 -5.01 13.37
N VAL A 389 -11.96 -4.23 13.32
CA VAL A 389 -10.58 -4.73 13.43
C VAL A 389 -10.15 -4.51 14.87
N ALA A 390 -9.72 -5.58 15.55
CA ALA A 390 -9.30 -5.52 16.94
C ALA A 390 -7.91 -6.10 17.15
N TYR A 391 -7.11 -5.45 17.99
CA TYR A 391 -5.77 -5.90 18.38
C TYR A 391 -5.44 -5.43 19.80
N PRO A 392 -4.62 -6.16 20.56
CA PRO A 392 -4.12 -5.69 21.85
C PRO A 392 -3.10 -4.57 21.62
N THR A 393 -3.05 -3.58 22.51
CA THR A 393 -2.01 -2.55 22.45
C THR A 393 -0.70 -3.04 23.07
N ALA A 394 -0.81 -3.90 24.09
CA ALA A 394 0.32 -4.61 24.69
C ALA A 394 0.73 -5.85 23.87
N GLY A 395 1.95 -6.35 24.07
CA GLY A 395 2.51 -7.52 23.35
C GLY A 395 1.96 -8.88 23.76
N GLU A 396 0.79 -8.95 24.39
CA GLU A 396 0.17 -10.19 24.86
C GLU A 396 -1.30 -10.25 24.43
N GLY A 397 -1.75 -11.45 24.03
CA GLY A 397 -3.16 -11.68 23.74
C GLY A 397 -4.01 -11.58 25.01
N THR A 398 -5.27 -11.18 24.86
CA THR A 398 -6.17 -10.97 25.99
C THR A 398 -7.60 -11.36 25.68
N THR A 399 -8.41 -11.64 26.69
CA THR A 399 -9.85 -11.92 26.56
C THR A 399 -10.64 -10.77 27.14
N VAL A 400 -11.55 -10.18 26.35
CA VAL A 400 -12.27 -8.96 26.72
C VAL A 400 -13.78 -9.13 26.58
N ASP A 401 -14.52 -8.53 27.51
CA ASP A 401 -15.97 -8.32 27.38
C ASP A 401 -16.25 -7.19 26.40
N LEU A 402 -16.52 -7.56 25.14
CA LEU A 402 -16.89 -6.68 24.05
C LEU A 402 -18.41 -6.44 23.93
N ALA A 403 -19.24 -7.07 24.76
CA ALA A 403 -20.70 -6.95 24.66
C ALA A 403 -21.22 -5.49 24.72
N PRO A 404 -20.65 -4.58 25.55
CA PRO A 404 -21.07 -3.18 25.59
C PRO A 404 -20.82 -2.40 24.30
N ILE A 405 -19.82 -2.82 23.50
CA ILE A 405 -19.47 -2.15 22.23
C ILE A 405 -20.23 -2.76 21.06
N LEU A 406 -20.27 -4.09 21.00
CA LEU A 406 -20.82 -4.81 19.85
C LEU A 406 -22.36 -4.79 19.83
N GLY A 407 -23.00 -4.70 20.99
CA GLY A 407 -24.47 -4.71 21.11
C GLY A 407 -25.11 -6.03 20.68
N MET A 408 -24.34 -7.12 20.65
CA MET A 408 -24.79 -8.47 20.29
C MET A 408 -24.21 -9.50 21.27
N PRO A 409 -24.94 -10.58 21.61
CA PRO A 409 -24.48 -11.59 22.57
C PRO A 409 -23.39 -12.50 22.01
N THR A 410 -23.32 -12.63 20.68
CA THR A 410 -22.38 -13.51 19.97
C THR A 410 -21.81 -12.76 18.79
N VAL A 411 -20.52 -12.97 18.52
CA VAL A 411 -19.77 -12.39 17.41
C VAL A 411 -18.91 -13.48 16.75
N LEU A 412 -18.59 -13.34 15.47
CA LEU A 412 -17.55 -14.17 14.86
C LEU A 412 -16.20 -13.50 15.00
N ALA A 413 -15.23 -14.21 15.56
CA ALA A 413 -13.84 -13.78 15.65
C ALA A 413 -13.04 -14.40 14.49
N VAL A 414 -12.96 -13.68 13.38
CA VAL A 414 -12.27 -14.13 12.17
C VAL A 414 -10.76 -13.99 12.35
N SER A 415 -10.05 -15.11 12.27
CA SER A 415 -8.59 -15.15 12.16
C SER A 415 -8.14 -14.48 10.85
N PRO A 416 -7.25 -13.47 10.89
CA PRO A 416 -6.71 -12.85 9.69
C PRO A 416 -6.02 -13.87 8.77
N ARG A 417 -5.29 -14.84 9.35
CA ARG A 417 -4.52 -15.85 8.62
C ARG A 417 -5.41 -16.89 7.95
N THR A 418 -6.21 -17.58 8.76
CA THR A 418 -6.91 -18.79 8.32
C THR A 418 -8.36 -18.54 7.90
N GLY A 419 -8.92 -17.38 8.23
CA GLY A 419 -10.34 -17.09 8.01
C GLY A 419 -11.29 -17.89 8.91
N LEU A 420 -10.73 -18.72 9.82
CA LEU A 420 -11.50 -19.40 10.86
C LEU A 420 -12.27 -18.36 11.67
N ALA A 421 -13.59 -18.55 11.74
CA ALA A 421 -14.52 -17.56 12.29
C ALA A 421 -15.42 -18.20 13.36
N PRO A 422 -14.87 -18.74 14.46
CA PRO A 422 -15.67 -19.33 15.53
C PRO A 422 -16.63 -18.28 16.11
N ALA A 423 -17.84 -18.74 16.42
CA ALA A 423 -18.78 -17.95 17.20
C ALA A 423 -18.28 -17.86 18.64
N GLN A 424 -18.09 -16.63 19.11
CA GLN A 424 -17.61 -16.32 20.46
C GLN A 424 -18.70 -15.58 21.23
N SER A 425 -18.79 -15.82 22.53
CA SER A 425 -19.56 -14.94 23.41
C SER A 425 -18.93 -13.56 23.37
N SER A 426 -19.72 -12.52 23.07
CA SER A 426 -19.22 -11.15 23.09
C SER A 426 -18.73 -10.74 24.48
N ALA A 427 -19.14 -11.44 25.54
CA ALA A 427 -18.69 -11.19 26.91
C ALA A 427 -17.28 -11.73 27.22
N ALA A 428 -16.68 -12.52 26.32
CA ALA A 428 -15.37 -13.11 26.52
C ALA A 428 -14.71 -13.41 25.16
N VAL A 429 -14.38 -12.36 24.40
CA VAL A 429 -13.76 -12.50 23.09
C VAL A 429 -12.23 -12.58 23.25
N PRO A 430 -11.57 -13.67 22.84
CA PRO A 430 -10.12 -13.74 22.80
C PRO A 430 -9.58 -12.91 21.63
N VAL A 431 -8.70 -11.96 21.92
CA VAL A 431 -8.03 -11.08 20.96
C VAL A 431 -6.53 -11.42 20.95
N PRO A 432 -6.02 -12.09 19.90
CA PRO A 432 -4.61 -12.46 19.81
C PRO A 432 -3.73 -11.27 19.40
N THR A 433 -2.42 -11.38 19.58
CA THR A 433 -1.43 -10.36 19.16
C THR A 433 -1.39 -10.15 17.65
N THR A 434 -1.79 -11.13 16.85
CA THR A 434 -1.96 -11.01 15.40
C THR A 434 -3.19 -10.18 15.00
N GLY A 435 -4.00 -9.76 15.97
CA GLY A 435 -5.30 -9.12 15.74
C GLY A 435 -6.35 -10.08 15.16
N LEU A 436 -7.56 -9.55 14.98
CA LEU A 436 -8.69 -10.28 14.39
C LEU A 436 -9.70 -9.33 13.73
N ILE A 437 -10.62 -9.90 12.96
CA ILE A 437 -11.79 -9.21 12.41
C ILE A 437 -13.04 -9.74 13.13
N LEU A 438 -13.84 -8.83 13.69
CA LEU A 438 -15.12 -9.14 14.33
C LEU A 438 -16.26 -8.84 13.38
N VAL A 439 -17.14 -9.81 13.15
CA VAL A 439 -18.34 -9.63 12.32
C VAL A 439 -19.58 -10.26 12.97
N PRO A 440 -20.80 -9.81 12.61
CA PRO A 440 -22.03 -10.44 13.06
C PRO A 440 -22.10 -11.94 12.68
N PRO A 441 -22.75 -12.79 13.49
CA PRO A 441 -22.87 -14.23 13.22
C PRO A 441 -23.43 -14.62 11.85
N ASP A 442 -24.33 -13.80 11.29
CA ASP A 442 -24.94 -14.00 9.98
C ASP A 442 -24.08 -13.50 8.80
N ARG A 443 -22.87 -12.98 9.08
CA ARG A 443 -21.98 -12.35 8.09
C ARG A 443 -20.66 -13.09 7.90
N ARG A 444 -20.67 -14.40 8.13
CA ARG A 444 -19.55 -15.27 7.74
C ARG A 444 -19.42 -15.28 6.22
N LEU A 445 -18.24 -14.97 5.71
CA LEU A 445 -17.95 -15.10 4.28
C LEU A 445 -17.65 -16.56 3.92
N PRO A 446 -18.07 -17.05 2.74
CA PRO A 446 -17.64 -18.33 2.18
C PRO A 446 -16.18 -18.23 1.74
N LEU A 447 -15.25 -18.20 2.69
CA LEU A 447 -13.82 -18.30 2.41
C LEU A 447 -13.46 -19.76 2.10
N PRO A 448 -12.63 -20.05 1.09
CA PRO A 448 -11.96 -21.34 1.01
C PRO A 448 -11.32 -21.65 2.37
N ASN A 449 -11.67 -22.78 2.98
CA ASN A 449 -11.04 -23.25 4.20
C ASN A 449 -10.74 -24.73 4.02
N GLY A 450 -9.54 -25.14 4.38
CA GLY A 450 -8.95 -26.42 3.97
C GLY A 450 -7.46 -26.48 4.30
N ASP A 451 -6.84 -25.37 4.70
CA ASP A 451 -5.53 -25.36 5.35
C ASP A 451 -5.64 -26.07 6.73
N VAL A 452 -5.66 -27.41 6.71
CA VAL A 452 -5.82 -28.25 7.90
C VAL A 452 -4.47 -28.41 8.63
N ASN A 453 -3.35 -28.18 7.95
CA ASN A 453 -2.04 -28.16 8.57
C ASN A 453 -1.75 -26.83 9.31
N LEU A 454 -2.50 -25.77 9.00
CA LEU A 454 -2.49 -24.42 9.58
C LEU A 454 -1.23 -23.59 9.24
N ASP A 455 -0.58 -23.87 8.12
CA ASP A 455 0.63 -23.17 7.68
C ASP A 455 0.33 -21.87 6.90
N GLY A 456 -0.94 -21.61 6.60
CA GLY A 456 -1.41 -20.45 5.87
C GLY A 456 -1.60 -20.69 4.37
N ARG A 457 -1.40 -21.91 3.88
CA ARG A 457 -1.60 -22.31 2.49
C ARG A 457 -2.46 -23.57 2.44
N LEU A 458 -3.31 -23.66 1.42
CA LEU A 458 -3.96 -24.93 1.10
C LEU A 458 -3.15 -25.64 0.02
N THR A 459 -2.53 -26.76 0.37
CA THR A 459 -1.68 -27.56 -0.51
C THR A 459 -1.92 -29.05 -0.29
N PHE A 460 -1.23 -29.91 -1.04
CA PHE A 460 -1.29 -31.36 -0.82
C PHE A 460 -0.81 -31.77 0.59
N ASP A 461 -0.06 -30.93 1.29
CA ASP A 461 0.38 -31.18 2.67
C ASP A 461 -0.78 -31.09 3.68
N ASP A 462 -1.96 -30.61 3.27
CA ASP A 462 -3.18 -30.60 4.07
C ASP A 462 -3.97 -31.91 4.02
N ILE A 463 -3.68 -32.79 3.06
CA ILE A 463 -4.43 -34.06 2.89
C ILE A 463 -4.29 -34.94 4.13
N ASP A 464 -3.06 -35.16 4.60
CA ASP A 464 -2.83 -36.07 5.74
C ASP A 464 -3.48 -35.53 7.03
N PRO A 465 -3.34 -34.23 7.38
CA PRO A 465 -4.10 -33.63 8.47
C PRO A 465 -5.61 -33.68 8.29
N PHE A 466 -6.13 -33.41 7.08
CA PHE A 466 -7.55 -33.50 6.77
C PHE A 466 -8.08 -34.92 7.01
N VAL A 467 -7.39 -35.95 6.49
CA VAL A 467 -7.74 -37.35 6.70
C VAL A 467 -7.67 -37.73 8.18
N ALA A 468 -6.68 -37.23 8.92
CA ALA A 468 -6.58 -37.48 10.35
C ALA A 468 -7.79 -36.91 11.12
N VAL A 469 -8.24 -35.71 10.76
CA VAL A 469 -9.46 -35.11 11.33
C VAL A 469 -10.71 -35.90 10.94
N LEU A 470 -10.85 -36.23 9.65
CA LEU A 470 -11.98 -36.99 9.11
C LEU A 470 -12.15 -38.36 9.79
N LEU A 471 -11.05 -39.03 10.12
CA LEU A 471 -11.05 -40.32 10.83
C LEU A 471 -11.22 -40.18 12.35
N GLY A 472 -11.33 -38.95 12.87
CA GLY A 472 -11.39 -38.67 14.30
C GLY A 472 -10.09 -38.97 15.05
N ILE A 473 -8.97 -39.10 14.33
CA ILE A 473 -7.63 -39.30 14.90
C ILE A 473 -7.10 -37.97 15.44
N ASP A 474 -7.32 -36.90 14.67
CA ASP A 474 -6.97 -35.54 15.08
C ASP A 474 -8.21 -34.81 15.62
N THR A 475 -8.22 -34.60 16.95
CA THR A 475 -9.31 -33.92 17.64
C THR A 475 -9.03 -32.43 17.89
N ASN A 476 -8.03 -31.85 17.23
CA ASN A 476 -7.72 -30.43 17.39
C ASN A 476 -8.88 -29.57 16.85
N PRO A 477 -9.53 -28.73 17.68
CA PRO A 477 -10.68 -27.92 17.23
C PRO A 477 -10.37 -26.98 16.06
N ALA A 478 -9.14 -26.48 15.95
CA ALA A 478 -8.73 -25.61 14.84
C ALA A 478 -8.68 -26.39 13.53
N ARG A 479 -8.15 -27.62 13.57
CA ARG A 479 -8.07 -28.52 12.40
C ARG A 479 -9.43 -29.09 12.02
N ILE A 480 -10.27 -29.42 13.01
CA ILE A 480 -11.69 -29.76 12.78
C ILE A 480 -12.40 -28.64 12.04
N THR A 481 -12.23 -27.39 12.47
CA THR A 481 -12.89 -26.26 11.81
C THR A 481 -12.29 -25.97 10.41
N ALA A 482 -11.01 -26.27 10.20
CA ALA A 482 -10.36 -26.16 8.89
C ALA A 482 -10.82 -27.26 7.91
N ALA A 483 -11.04 -28.47 8.42
CA ALA A 483 -11.48 -29.64 7.65
C ALA A 483 -13.01 -29.68 7.43
N ASP A 484 -13.79 -28.92 8.20
CA ASP A 484 -15.24 -28.71 7.96
C ASP A 484 -15.41 -27.72 6.80
N VAL A 485 -15.00 -28.17 5.61
CA VAL A 485 -14.95 -27.36 4.38
C VAL A 485 -16.36 -27.04 3.87
N ASN A 486 -17.33 -27.95 4.10
CA ASN A 486 -18.73 -27.75 3.74
C ASN A 486 -19.48 -26.88 4.77
N ARG A 487 -18.94 -26.76 5.99
CA ARG A 487 -19.37 -25.86 7.08
C ARG A 487 -20.71 -26.22 7.71
N ASP A 488 -21.05 -27.50 7.75
CA ASP A 488 -22.27 -27.98 8.41
C ASP A 488 -22.08 -28.22 9.94
N GLY A 489 -20.84 -28.07 10.43
CA GLY A 489 -20.49 -28.20 11.84
C GLY A 489 -19.98 -29.59 12.22
N ILE A 490 -19.84 -30.52 11.27
CA ILE A 490 -19.32 -31.87 11.51
C ILE A 490 -18.41 -32.28 10.36
N VAL A 491 -17.15 -32.62 10.64
CA VAL A 491 -16.25 -33.15 9.60
C VAL A 491 -16.67 -34.57 9.24
N THR A 492 -17.15 -34.75 8.02
CA THR A 492 -17.60 -36.04 7.48
C THR A 492 -17.11 -36.24 6.05
N PHE A 493 -17.49 -37.35 5.43
CA PHE A 493 -17.14 -37.60 4.03
C PHE A 493 -17.72 -36.53 3.07
N ASP A 494 -18.73 -35.77 3.51
CA ASP A 494 -19.31 -34.66 2.74
C ASP A 494 -18.36 -33.45 2.64
N ASP A 495 -17.26 -33.44 3.39
CA ASP A 495 -16.19 -32.43 3.29
C ASP A 495 -15.12 -32.78 2.25
N ILE A 496 -15.04 -34.03 1.79
CA ILE A 496 -14.00 -34.47 0.85
C ILE A 496 -14.12 -33.74 -0.48
N ASP A 497 -15.30 -33.74 -1.09
CA ASP A 497 -15.49 -33.14 -2.41
C ASP A 497 -15.20 -31.62 -2.38
N PRO A 498 -15.69 -30.85 -1.38
CA PRO A 498 -15.29 -29.46 -1.19
C PRO A 498 -13.78 -29.28 -0.94
N PHE A 499 -13.17 -30.11 -0.08
CA PHE A 499 -11.73 -30.05 0.21
C PHE A 499 -10.88 -30.31 -1.04
N VAL A 500 -11.22 -31.33 -1.83
CA VAL A 500 -10.57 -31.66 -3.09
C VAL A 500 -10.79 -30.57 -4.14
N ALA A 501 -11.99 -29.97 -4.18
CA ALA A 501 -12.26 -28.84 -5.06
C ALA A 501 -11.34 -27.65 -4.71
N LEU A 502 -11.11 -27.39 -3.42
CA LEU A 502 -10.21 -26.34 -2.97
C LEU A 502 -8.71 -26.67 -3.20
N LEU A 503 -8.32 -27.95 -3.32
CA LEU A 503 -6.96 -28.36 -3.72
C LEU A 503 -6.70 -28.21 -5.22
N GLY A 504 -7.76 -28.19 -6.03
CA GLY A 504 -7.71 -28.06 -7.49
C GLY A 504 -7.87 -26.63 -7.99
N GLU A 505 -8.33 -25.73 -7.12
CA GLU A 505 -8.21 -24.29 -7.25
C GLU A 505 -6.83 -23.88 -6.76
#